data_AF-A0A9Q3KKL9-F1
#
_entry.id   AF-A0A9Q3KKL9-F1
#
_cell.length_a   1.000
_cell.length_b   1.000
_cell.length_c   1.000
_cell.angle_alpha   90.00
_cell.angle_beta   90.00
_cell.angle_gamma   90.00
#
_symmetry.space_group_name_H-M   'P 1'
#
loop_
_entity.id
_entity.type
_entity.pdbx_description
1 polymer ?
#
loop_
_entity_poly.entity_id
_entity_poly.type
_entity_poly.pdbx_seq_one_letter_code
_entity_poly.pdbx_strand_id
1 'polypeptide(L)'
;MEEFSRKHSVFPVSLVKPYFQTEGDQFPSRKKNPTPPEIVEVEDTPGPVKIINKARKVRLNGKDQRQYLVRFKHQAAYTDKWLAEDAIPYGNLHPRILRTSRRNEQSHQ
;
A
#
# COMPACT_ATOMS: atom_id res chain seq x y z
N MET A 1 33.03 -53.93 18.94
CA MET A 1 31.71 -53.83 19.59
C MET A 1 31.61 -52.43 20.15
N GLU A 2 30.51 -51.79 19.79
CA GLU A 2 30.24 -50.37 19.77
C GLU A 2 29.73 -49.92 21.13
N GLU A 3 30.31 -48.89 21.75
CA GLU A 3 29.67 -48.22 22.88
C GLU A 3 29.96 -46.72 22.83
N PHE A 4 29.13 -46.05 22.04
CA PHE A 4 28.95 -44.61 22.08
C PHE A 4 28.41 -44.20 23.47
N SER A 5 29.29 -44.00 24.44
CA SER A 5 28.95 -43.21 25.63
C SER A 5 28.87 -41.73 25.24
N ARG A 6 27.87 -41.37 24.42
CA ARG A 6 27.46 -39.98 24.14
C ARG A 6 26.71 -39.42 25.34
N LYS A 7 27.34 -39.39 26.52
CA LYS A 7 26.86 -38.58 27.62
C LYS A 7 27.32 -37.15 27.35
N HIS A 8 26.45 -36.38 26.70
CA HIS A 8 26.52 -34.94 26.64
C HIS A 8 26.64 -34.41 28.08
N SER A 9 27.57 -33.49 28.32
CA SER A 9 27.75 -32.92 29.65
C SER A 9 26.42 -32.37 30.13
N VAL A 10 25.93 -32.84 31.27
CA VAL A 10 24.74 -32.28 31.91
C VAL A 10 25.01 -30.79 32.07
N PHE A 11 24.12 -29.98 31.51
CA PHE A 11 24.26 -28.53 31.49
C PHE A 11 24.49 -28.06 32.94
N PRO A 12 25.60 -27.37 33.23
CA PRO A 12 25.88 -26.98 34.60
C PRO A 12 24.76 -26.04 35.07
N VAL A 13 24.19 -26.35 36.23
CA VAL A 13 23.05 -25.62 36.80
C VAL A 13 23.39 -24.15 37.06
N SER A 14 24.68 -23.81 37.14
CA SER A 14 25.17 -22.42 37.20
C SER A 14 24.86 -21.57 35.96
N LEU A 15 24.56 -22.19 34.82
CA LEU A 15 24.14 -21.48 33.61
C LEU A 15 22.62 -21.25 33.57
N VAL A 16 21.87 -21.84 34.49
CA VAL A 16 20.44 -21.61 34.61
C VAL A 16 20.24 -20.25 35.28
N LYS A 17 19.85 -19.26 34.49
CA LYS A 17 19.47 -17.95 35.03
C LYS A 17 18.22 -18.10 35.90
N PRO A 18 18.22 -17.63 37.15
CA PRO A 18 17.02 -17.58 37.96
C PRO A 18 15.98 -16.67 37.29
N TYR A 19 14.74 -17.15 37.22
CA TYR A 19 13.62 -16.35 36.75
C TYR A 19 13.16 -15.42 37.87
N PHE A 20 13.26 -14.11 37.67
CA PHE A 20 12.70 -13.11 38.56
C PHE A 20 11.39 -12.59 37.96
N GLN A 21 10.37 -12.43 38.80
CA GLN A 21 9.17 -11.69 38.40
C GLN A 21 9.59 -10.25 38.06
N THR A 22 9.09 -9.75 36.93
CA THR A 22 9.46 -8.41 36.48
C THR A 22 8.72 -7.40 37.35
N GLU A 23 9.43 -6.81 38.31
CA GLU A 23 8.92 -5.67 39.08
C GLU A 23 8.66 -4.51 38.11
N GLY A 24 7.38 -4.16 37.94
CA GLY A 24 7.00 -3.10 37.00
C GLY A 24 7.65 -1.76 37.34
N ASP A 25 8.01 -1.54 38.60
CA ASP A 25 8.59 -0.29 39.07
C ASP A 25 10.02 -0.04 38.60
N GLN A 26 10.79 -1.11 38.34
CA GLN A 26 12.15 -0.99 37.83
C GLN A 26 12.19 -0.70 36.32
N PHE A 27 11.10 -1.00 35.60
CA PHE A 27 10.98 -0.79 34.16
C PHE A 27 9.62 -0.16 33.82
N PRO A 28 9.41 1.13 34.14
CA PRO A 28 8.13 1.80 33.93
C PRO A 28 7.67 1.78 32.47
N SER A 29 8.61 1.72 31.52
CA SER A 29 8.36 1.61 30.08
C SER A 29 7.72 0.29 29.66
N ARG A 30 7.75 -0.75 30.50
CA ARG A 30 7.16 -2.07 30.25
C ARG A 30 5.69 -2.17 30.66
N LYS A 31 5.15 -1.19 31.40
CA LYS A 31 3.79 -1.22 31.98
C LYS A 31 2.67 -0.95 30.97
N LYS A 32 2.94 -0.87 29.66
CA LYS A 32 1.90 -0.57 28.67
C LYS A 32 2.06 -1.49 27.48
N ASN A 33 1.10 -2.40 27.30
CA ASN A 33 0.83 -2.91 25.97
C ASN A 33 0.66 -1.69 25.06
N PRO A 34 1.43 -1.57 23.97
CA PRO A 34 1.26 -0.44 23.08
C PRO A 34 -0.20 -0.44 22.62
N THR A 35 -0.88 0.69 22.81
CA THR A 35 -2.22 0.89 22.28
C THR A 35 -2.14 0.59 20.77
N PRO A 36 -2.92 -0.37 20.24
CA PRO A 36 -2.95 -0.60 18.81
C PRO A 36 -3.26 0.72 18.09
N PRO A 37 -2.60 1.00 16.96
CA PRO A 37 -2.95 2.18 16.17
C PRO A 37 -4.43 2.11 15.79
N GLU A 38 -5.12 3.23 15.94
CA GLU A 38 -6.51 3.37 15.52
C GLU A 38 -6.59 3.23 14.00
N ILE A 39 -7.41 2.29 13.52
CA ILE A 39 -7.66 2.11 12.10
C ILE A 39 -8.61 3.22 11.67
N VAL A 40 -8.07 4.29 11.11
CA VAL A 40 -8.89 5.35 10.50
C VAL A 40 -9.43 4.81 9.19
N GLU A 41 -10.75 4.65 9.09
CA GLU A 41 -11.42 4.46 7.81
C GLU A 41 -11.17 5.72 6.98
N VAL A 42 -10.29 5.61 5.98
CA VAL A 42 -10.05 6.70 5.04
C VAL A 42 -11.37 6.89 4.30
N GLU A 43 -12.08 7.98 4.57
CA GLU A 43 -13.25 8.36 3.79
C GLU A 43 -12.90 8.24 2.30
N ASP A 44 -13.77 7.59 1.53
CA ASP A 44 -13.67 7.36 0.07
C ASP A 44 -13.70 8.67 -0.75
N THR A 45 -13.25 9.78 -0.17
CA THR A 45 -12.92 10.99 -0.89
C THR A 45 -11.85 10.64 -1.92
N PRO A 46 -12.17 10.75 -3.23
CA PRO A 46 -11.21 10.43 -4.27
C PRO A 46 -10.03 11.41 -4.12
N GLY A 47 -8.89 10.88 -3.69
CA GLY A 47 -7.66 11.65 -3.56
C GLY A 47 -7.23 12.27 -4.89
N PRO A 48 -6.15 13.08 -4.91
CA PRO A 48 -5.67 13.67 -6.15
C PRO A 48 -5.36 12.58 -7.19
N VAL A 49 -5.73 12.86 -8.44
CA VAL A 49 -5.44 11.96 -9.56
C VAL A 49 -3.93 11.88 -9.77
N LYS A 50 -3.41 10.65 -9.88
CA LYS A 50 -1.97 10.40 -10.07
C LYS A 50 -1.62 10.32 -11.56
N ILE A 51 -2.39 9.55 -12.33
CA ILE A 51 -2.09 9.23 -13.74
C ILE A 51 -3.39 9.08 -14.52
N ILE A 52 -3.37 9.53 -15.78
CA ILE A 52 -4.37 9.18 -16.78
C ILE A 52 -3.76 8.19 -17.77
N ASN A 53 -4.31 6.99 -17.85
CA ASN A 53 -3.74 5.89 -18.63
C ASN A 53 -4.28 5.86 -20.06
N LYS A 54 -5.59 6.01 -20.21
CA LYS A 54 -6.29 5.84 -21.49
C LYS A 54 -7.38 6.89 -21.64
N ALA A 55 -7.76 7.16 -22.89
CA ALA A 55 -8.89 8.00 -23.24
C ALA A 55 -9.80 7.25 -24.23
N ARG A 56 -11.12 7.39 -24.04
CA ARG A 56 -12.17 6.88 -24.93
C ARG A 56 -13.26 7.93 -25.14
N LYS A 57 -14.04 7.78 -26.21
CA LYS A 57 -15.28 8.54 -26.42
C LYS A 57 -16.46 7.60 -26.22
N VAL A 58 -17.47 8.05 -25.49
CA VAL A 58 -18.70 7.28 -25.23
C VAL A 58 -19.89 8.19 -25.46
N ARG A 59 -20.94 7.68 -26.09
CA ARG A 59 -22.20 8.40 -26.23
C ARG A 59 -23.11 8.04 -25.07
N LEU A 60 -23.35 8.99 -24.18
CA LEU A 60 -24.22 8.86 -23.01
C LEU A 60 -25.33 9.91 -23.11
N ASN A 61 -26.59 9.50 -22.95
CA ASN A 61 -27.76 10.39 -23.06
C ASN A 61 -27.79 11.20 -24.37
N GLY A 62 -27.42 10.57 -25.48
CA GLY A 62 -27.39 11.20 -26.81
C GLY A 62 -26.22 12.17 -27.05
N LYS A 63 -25.41 12.48 -26.02
CA LYS A 63 -24.24 13.36 -26.11
C LYS A 63 -22.95 12.56 -26.14
N ASP A 64 -22.02 12.99 -26.99
CA ASP A 64 -20.68 12.42 -27.01
C ASP A 64 -19.86 13.01 -25.87
N GLN A 65 -19.38 12.14 -24.97
CA GLN A 65 -18.55 12.51 -23.84
C GLN A 65 -17.20 11.82 -23.91
N ARG A 66 -16.13 12.56 -23.57
CA ARG A 66 -14.79 12.00 -23.41
C ARG A 66 -14.64 11.45 -21.99
N GLN A 67 -14.11 10.24 -21.90
CA GLN A 67 -13.78 9.61 -20.64
C GLN A 67 -12.31 9.22 -20.60
N TYR A 68 -11.77 9.27 -19.40
CA TYR A 68 -10.39 9.00 -19.10
C TYR A 68 -10.29 7.90 -18.05
N LEU A 69 -9.37 6.96 -18.25
CA LEU A 69 -9.06 5.93 -17.26
C LEU A 69 -8.07 6.52 -16.26
N VAL A 70 -8.55 6.74 -15.05
CA VAL A 70 -7.87 7.50 -14.01
C VAL A 70 -7.41 6.58 -12.88
N ARG A 71 -6.16 6.77 -12.45
CA ARG A 71 -5.61 6.17 -11.24
C ARG A 71 -5.43 7.22 -10.15
N PHE A 72 -6.02 6.99 -8.99
CA PHE A 72 -5.88 7.86 -7.83
C PHE A 72 -4.55 7.64 -7.10
N LYS A 73 -4.04 8.68 -6.45
CA LYS A 73 -2.83 8.58 -5.64
C LYS A 73 -3.05 7.59 -4.50
N HIS A 74 -2.04 6.76 -4.22
CA HIS A 74 -2.09 5.71 -3.18
C HIS A 74 -3.09 4.58 -3.42
N GLN A 75 -3.77 4.54 -4.56
CA GLN A 75 -4.61 3.41 -4.95
C GLN A 75 -3.90 2.48 -5.95
N ALA A 76 -4.25 1.21 -5.88
CA ALA A 76 -3.72 0.16 -6.73
C ALA A 76 -4.38 0.13 -8.11
N ALA A 77 -3.76 -0.55 -9.06
CA ALA A 77 -4.22 -0.59 -10.46
C ALA A 77 -5.64 -1.16 -10.67
N TYR A 78 -6.10 -2.02 -9.75
CA TYR A 78 -7.42 -2.63 -9.84
C TYR A 78 -8.57 -1.66 -9.48
N THR A 79 -8.27 -0.48 -8.91
CA THR A 79 -9.28 0.54 -8.58
C THR A 79 -9.40 1.62 -9.65
N ASP A 80 -8.72 1.47 -10.80
CA ASP A 80 -8.77 2.43 -11.89
C ASP A 80 -10.21 2.58 -12.40
N LYS A 81 -10.69 3.82 -12.52
CA LYS A 81 -12.08 4.13 -12.93
C LYS A 81 -12.12 5.01 -14.18
N TRP A 82 -13.16 4.82 -14.99
CA TRP A 82 -13.45 5.72 -16.11
C TRP A 82 -14.23 6.93 -15.60
N LEU A 83 -13.64 8.12 -15.73
CA LEU A 83 -14.25 9.37 -15.33
C LEU A 83 -14.44 10.28 -16.55
N ALA A 84 -15.53 11.05 -16.52
CA ALA A 84 -15.73 12.16 -17.46
C ALA A 84 -14.69 13.25 -17.23
N GLU A 85 -14.37 14.02 -18.27
CA GLU A 85 -13.42 15.14 -18.21
C GLU A 85 -13.74 16.12 -17.05
N ASP A 86 -15.01 16.44 -16.85
CA ASP A 86 -15.46 17.38 -15.81
C ASP A 86 -15.40 16.79 -14.38
N ALA A 87 -15.40 15.47 -14.26
CA ALA A 87 -15.46 14.76 -12.98
C ALA A 87 -14.07 14.43 -12.40
N ILE A 88 -12.99 14.86 -13.06
CA ILE A 88 -11.62 14.59 -12.64
C ILE A 88 -11.18 15.70 -11.66
N PRO A 89 -11.05 15.41 -10.36
CA PRO A 89 -10.60 16.40 -9.40
C PRO A 89 -9.14 16.79 -9.68
N TYR A 90 -8.85 18.10 -9.63
CA TYR A 90 -7.53 18.67 -9.95
C TYR A 90 -7.08 18.37 -11.40
N GLY A 91 -7.94 18.71 -12.37
CA GLY A 91 -7.82 18.51 -13.84
C GLY A 91 -6.60 19.12 -14.54
N ASN A 92 -5.54 19.45 -13.80
CA ASN A 92 -4.29 20.01 -14.28
C ASN A 92 -3.38 18.93 -14.90
N LEU A 93 -3.70 17.63 -14.70
CA LEU A 93 -3.10 16.50 -15.41
C LEU A 93 -3.60 16.51 -16.86
N HIS A 94 -3.00 17.42 -17.60
CA HIS A 94 -3.42 17.85 -18.91
C HIS A 94 -3.49 16.64 -19.86
N PRO A 95 -4.56 16.49 -20.67
CA PRO A 95 -4.60 15.54 -21.78
C PRO A 95 -3.46 15.71 -22.80
N ARG A 96 -2.58 16.72 -22.64
CA ARG A 96 -1.31 16.88 -23.36
C ARG A 96 -0.37 15.70 -23.14
N ILE A 97 -0.22 15.22 -21.90
CA ILE A 97 0.71 14.13 -21.58
C ILE A 97 0.30 12.84 -22.31
N LEU A 98 -1.01 12.60 -22.40
CA LEU A 98 -1.60 11.46 -23.10
C LEU A 98 -1.53 11.58 -24.63
N ARG A 99 -1.53 12.81 -25.17
CA ARG A 99 -1.35 13.07 -26.61
C ARG A 99 0.12 12.96 -27.05
N THR A 100 1.07 13.15 -26.14
CA THR A 100 2.50 12.95 -26.42
C THR A 100 2.88 11.47 -26.34
N SER A 101 2.36 10.72 -25.36
CA SER A 101 2.64 9.28 -25.27
C SER A 101 2.14 8.50 -26.49
N ARG A 102 0.91 8.78 -26.95
CA ARG A 102 0.34 8.15 -28.16
C ARG A 102 1.09 8.49 -29.45
N ARG A 103 1.75 9.66 -29.53
CA ARG A 103 2.54 10.04 -30.71
C ARG A 103 3.84 9.24 -30.82
N ASN A 104 4.49 8.96 -29.69
CA ASN A 104 5.71 8.14 -29.69
C ASN A 104 5.44 6.66 -29.98
N GLU A 105 4.27 6.13 -29.59
CA GLU A 105 3.91 4.74 -29.93
C GLU A 105 3.68 4.53 -31.44
N GLN A 106 3.26 5.57 -32.16
CA GLN A 106 3.02 5.53 -33.60
C GLN A 106 4.27 5.82 -34.44
N SER A 107 5.33 6.40 -33.87
CA SER A 107 6.57 6.73 -34.60
C SER A 107 7.59 5.59 -34.65
N HIS A 108 7.28 4.43 -34.06
CA HIS A 108 8.14 3.23 -34.05
C HIS A 108 7.56 2.05 -34.85
N GLN A 109 6.58 2.30 -35.72
CA GLN A 109 6.12 1.37 -36.75
C GLN A 109 6.46 1.95 -38.12
#